data_AF-A0A523QWE1-F1
#
_entry.id   AF-A0A523QWE1-F1
#
_cell.length_a   1.000
_cell.length_b   1.000
_cell.length_c   1.000
_cell.angle_alpha   90.00
_cell.angle_beta   90.00
_cell.angle_gamma   90.00
#
_symmetry.space_group_name_H-M   'P 1'
#
loop_
_entity.id
_entity.type
_entity.pdbx_description
1 polymer ?
#
loop_
_entity_poly.entity_id
_entity_poly.type
_entity_poly.pdbx_seq_one_letter_code
_entity_poly.pdbx_strand_id
1 'polypeptide(L)'
;MSTNADMSGLLERGMPFAARTGIKVLKLDRENIELLMPLTPNINHIGIMYAGALFTLGEMMGGAVALVYLFEHSLIPIVKSFSIKFVKPGTTDITTS
;
A
#
# COMPACT_ATOMS: atom_id res chain seq x y z
N MET A 1 22.22 -0.77 -6.86
CA MET A 1 21.27 0.14 -6.20
C MET A 1 20.11 0.32 -7.15
N SER A 2 18.99 -0.36 -6.90
CA SER A 2 17.78 -0.14 -7.69
C SER A 2 17.25 1.24 -7.34
N THR A 3 17.04 2.09 -8.35
CA THR A 3 16.51 3.45 -8.14
C THR A 3 15.12 3.40 -7.51
N ASN A 4 14.69 4.47 -6.83
CA ASN A 4 13.34 4.57 -6.25
C ASN A 4 12.22 4.24 -7.25
N ALA A 5 12.43 4.55 -8.55
CA ALA A 5 11.48 4.24 -9.62
C ALA A 5 11.24 2.72 -9.81
N ASP A 6 12.25 1.89 -9.64
CA ASP A 6 12.10 0.42 -9.71
C ASP A 6 11.34 -0.12 -8.50
N MET A 7 11.61 0.44 -7.32
CA MET A 7 10.97 0.03 -6.07
C MET A 7 9.49 0.42 -6.03
N SER A 8 9.14 1.62 -6.50
CA SER A 8 7.74 2.02 -6.68
C SER A 8 7.02 1.08 -7.65
N GLY A 9 7.67 0.73 -8.76
CA GLY A 9 7.11 -0.22 -9.73
C GLY A 9 6.81 -1.60 -9.13
N LEU A 10 7.65 -2.08 -8.20
CA LEU A 10 7.44 -3.33 -7.49
C LEU A 10 6.20 -3.27 -6.59
N LEU A 11 6.00 -2.17 -5.85
CA LEU A 11 4.83 -2.01 -4.98
C LEU A 11 3.53 -1.87 -5.79
N GLU A 12 3.54 -1.10 -6.88
CA GLU A 12 2.33 -0.85 -7.65
C GLU A 12 1.93 -2.04 -8.55
N ARG A 13 2.89 -2.83 -9.01
CA ARG A 13 2.65 -3.86 -10.05
C ARG A 13 3.16 -5.25 -9.72
N GLY A 14 4.02 -5.39 -8.72
CA GLY A 14 4.63 -6.68 -8.36
C GLY A 14 3.64 -7.69 -7.77
N MET A 15 2.52 -7.22 -7.23
CA MET A 15 1.44 -8.05 -6.71
C MET A 15 0.17 -7.83 -7.54
N PRO A 16 -0.21 -8.78 -8.43
CA PRO A 16 -1.39 -8.60 -9.29
C PRO A 16 -2.67 -8.28 -8.54
N PHE A 17 -2.82 -8.75 -7.29
CA PHE A 17 -3.95 -8.42 -6.43
C PHE A 17 -3.99 -6.93 -6.08
N ALA A 18 -2.90 -6.40 -5.52
CA ALA A 18 -2.79 -4.98 -5.17
C ALA A 18 -2.85 -4.09 -6.42
N ALA A 19 -2.20 -4.50 -7.51
CA ALA A 19 -2.18 -3.74 -8.76
C ALA A 19 -3.58 -3.41 -9.31
N ARG A 20 -4.53 -4.34 -9.19
CA ARG A 20 -5.92 -4.12 -9.64
C ARG A 20 -6.67 -3.06 -8.84
N THR A 21 -6.23 -2.76 -7.63
CA THR A 21 -6.80 -1.68 -6.81
C THR A 21 -6.40 -0.30 -7.32
N GLY A 22 -5.36 -0.20 -8.16
CA GLY A 22 -4.83 1.08 -8.61
C GLY A 22 -4.07 1.85 -7.53
N ILE A 23 -3.58 1.15 -6.49
CA ILE A 23 -2.70 1.72 -5.47
C ILE A 23 -1.52 2.47 -6.11
N LYS A 24 -1.14 3.60 -5.53
CA LYS A 24 -0.04 4.45 -6.01
C LYS A 24 0.98 4.69 -4.91
N VAL A 25 2.24 4.76 -5.29
CA VAL A 25 3.34 5.21 -4.44
C VAL A 25 3.55 6.70 -4.69
N LEU A 26 3.23 7.54 -3.69
CA LEU A 26 3.44 8.99 -3.78
C LEU A 26 4.86 9.37 -3.38
N LYS A 27 5.40 8.72 -2.34
CA LYS A 27 6.78 8.87 -1.86
C LYS A 27 7.31 7.52 -1.39
N LEU A 28 8.61 7.29 -1.58
CA LEU A 28 9.26 6.05 -1.17
C LEU A 28 10.75 6.31 -0.91
N ASP A 29 11.04 6.82 0.27
CA ASP A 29 12.40 7.00 0.76
C ASP A 29 12.43 6.86 2.29
N ARG A 30 13.62 7.05 2.89
CA ARG A 30 13.82 6.89 4.35
C ARG A 30 13.25 8.03 5.18
N GLU A 31 12.94 9.17 4.57
CA GLU A 31 12.36 10.33 5.25
C GLU A 31 10.84 10.26 5.21
N ASN A 32 10.27 9.77 4.10
CA ASN A 32 8.84 9.68 3.90
C ASN A 32 8.45 8.52 2.97
N ILE A 33 7.51 7.71 3.44
CA ILE A 33 6.84 6.67 2.66
C ILE A 33 5.38 7.06 2.62
N GLU A 34 4.80 7.24 1.44
CA GLU A 34 3.42 7.66 1.31
C GLU A 34 2.76 6.87 0.19
N LEU A 35 1.68 6.16 0.51
CA LEU A 35 0.88 5.38 -0.43
C LEU A 35 -0.53 5.96 -0.52
N LEU A 36 -1.16 5.78 -1.69
CA LEU A 36 -2.53 6.20 -1.96
C LEU A 36 -3.36 5.03 -2.49
N MET A 37 -4.53 4.82 -1.89
CA MET A 37 -5.59 3.98 -2.44
C MET A 37 -6.66 4.86 -3.09
N PRO A 38 -6.90 4.74 -4.41
CA PRO A 38 -7.96 5.50 -5.05
C PRO A 38 -9.34 4.97 -4.63
N LEU A 39 -10.34 5.85 -4.53
CA LEU A 39 -11.70 5.45 -4.17
C LEU A 39 -12.31 4.52 -5.22
N THR A 40 -12.14 4.83 -6.50
CA THR A 40 -12.57 3.99 -7.63
C THR A 40 -11.33 3.29 -8.20
N PRO A 41 -11.37 1.95 -8.41
CA PRO A 41 -12.53 1.06 -8.42
C PRO A 41 -12.91 0.45 -7.06
N ASN A 42 -12.32 0.91 -5.97
CA ASN A 42 -12.37 0.26 -4.65
C ASN A 42 -13.60 0.58 -3.79
N ILE A 43 -14.74 0.91 -4.39
CA ILE A 43 -15.98 1.17 -3.64
C ILE A 43 -16.65 -0.14 -3.19
N ASN A 44 -17.39 -0.08 -2.09
CA ASN A 44 -18.29 -1.13 -1.65
C ASN A 44 -19.75 -0.85 -2.08
N HIS A 45 -20.66 -1.74 -1.67
CA HIS A 45 -22.09 -1.67 -2.01
C HIS A 45 -22.86 -0.46 -1.44
N ILE A 46 -22.24 0.35 -0.58
CA ILE A 46 -22.81 1.61 -0.05
C ILE A 46 -22.03 2.86 -0.48
N GLY A 47 -21.11 2.73 -1.46
CA GLY A 47 -20.43 3.88 -2.06
C GLY A 47 -19.24 4.44 -1.27
N ILE A 48 -18.67 3.67 -0.35
CA ILE A 48 -17.43 4.04 0.38
C ILE A 48 -16.33 3.02 0.10
N MET A 49 -15.09 3.35 0.42
CA MET A 49 -13.96 2.45 0.20
C MET A 49 -14.16 1.09 0.88
N TYR A 50 -14.00 0.03 0.10
CA TYR A 50 -14.13 -1.35 0.54
C TYR A 50 -13.09 -1.68 1.61
N ALA A 51 -13.51 -2.40 2.64
CA ALA A 51 -12.66 -2.78 3.76
C ALA A 51 -11.40 -3.55 3.31
N GLY A 52 -11.51 -4.39 2.28
CA GLY A 52 -10.36 -5.10 1.70
C GLY A 52 -9.37 -4.18 0.99
N ALA A 53 -9.82 -3.05 0.42
CA ALA A 53 -8.91 -2.06 -0.16
C ALA A 53 -8.18 -1.27 0.93
N LEU A 54 -8.87 -0.89 2.01
CA LEU A 54 -8.22 -0.29 3.18
C LEU A 54 -7.22 -1.24 3.84
N PHE A 55 -7.56 -2.52 3.96
CA PHE A 55 -6.64 -3.55 4.43
C PHE A 55 -5.42 -3.66 3.49
N THR A 56 -5.64 -3.70 2.18
CA THR A 56 -4.56 -3.73 1.20
C THR A 56 -3.64 -2.53 1.34
N LEU A 57 -4.18 -1.31 1.48
CA LEU A 57 -3.38 -0.10 1.68
C LEU A 57 -2.48 -0.20 2.93
N GLY A 58 -3.04 -0.66 4.05
CA GLY A 58 -2.27 -0.81 5.30
C GLY A 58 -1.25 -1.94 5.24
N GLU A 59 -1.56 -3.05 4.58
CA GLU A 59 -0.62 -4.17 4.40
C GLU A 59 0.55 -3.77 3.49
N MET A 60 0.25 -3.12 2.37
CA MET A 60 1.24 -2.61 1.41
C MET A 60 2.19 -1.60 2.04
N MET A 61 1.75 -0.83 3.03
CA MET A 61 2.63 0.07 3.80
C MET A 61 3.72 -0.70 4.56
N GLY A 62 3.38 -1.84 5.16
CA GLY A 62 4.37 -2.72 5.79
C GLY A 62 5.40 -3.25 4.79
N GLY A 63 4.94 -3.63 3.60
CA GLY A 63 5.81 -4.02 2.47
C GLY A 63 6.72 -2.88 2.01
N ALA A 64 6.20 -1.65 1.91
CA ALA A 64 6.96 -0.47 1.51
C ALA A 64 8.07 -0.13 2.53
N VAL A 65 7.77 -0.16 3.82
CA VAL A 65 8.77 0.00 4.89
C VAL A 65 9.83 -1.09 4.78
N ALA A 66 9.44 -2.36 4.65
CA ALA A 66 10.39 -3.44 4.53
C ALA A 66 11.30 -3.29 3.30
N LEU A 67 10.76 -2.82 2.16
CA LEU A 67 11.53 -2.58 0.95
C LEU A 67 12.59 -1.49 1.15
N VAL A 68 12.22 -0.37 1.79
CA VAL A 68 13.14 0.77 2.03
C VAL A 68 14.26 0.41 3.00
N TYR A 69 13.99 -0.39 4.03
CA TYR A 69 14.96 -0.63 5.12
C TYR A 69 15.65 -2.01 5.07
N LEU A 70 15.04 -3.04 4.46
CA LEU A 70 15.52 -4.42 4.57
C LEU A 70 16.03 -5.02 3.26
N PHE A 71 15.74 -4.41 2.10
CA PHE A 71 16.07 -5.00 0.80
C PHE A 71 17.58 -5.16 0.58
N GLU A 72 18.39 -4.21 1.09
CA GLU A 72 19.85 -4.29 1.05
C GLU A 72 20.41 -5.50 1.83
N HIS A 73 19.62 -6.08 2.72
CA HIS A 73 20.00 -7.21 3.57
C HIS A 73 19.49 -8.57 3.04
N SER A 74 18.88 -8.61 1.85
CA SER A 74 18.30 -9.83 1.26
C SER A 74 17.28 -10.54 2.17
N LEU A 75 16.59 -9.77 3.02
CA LEU A 75 15.54 -10.28 3.91
C LEU A 75 14.19 -10.23 3.20
N ILE A 76 13.41 -11.32 3.28
CA ILE A 76 12.07 -11.42 2.69
C ILE A 76 11.03 -11.25 3.79
N PRO A 77 10.23 -10.17 3.79
CA PRO A 77 9.19 -9.96 4.79
C PRO A 77 7.99 -10.88 4.54
N ILE A 78 7.42 -11.42 5.62
CA ILE A 78 6.16 -12.17 5.59
C ILE A 78 5.29 -11.70 6.76
N VAL A 79 4.10 -11.18 6.45
CA VAL A 79 3.14 -10.73 7.47
C VAL A 79 2.62 -11.94 8.26
N LYS A 80 2.74 -11.89 9.59
CA LYS A 80 2.22 -12.92 10.50
C LYS A 80 0.81 -12.63 11.00
N SER A 81 0.52 -11.36 11.24
CA SER A 81 -0.78 -10.90 11.72
C SER A 81 -0.95 -9.43 11.37
N PHE A 82 -2.18 -9.03 11.05
CA PHE A 82 -2.52 -7.64 10.84
C PHE A 82 -3.95 -7.39 11.35
N SER A 83 -4.13 -6.31 12.10
CA SER A 83 -5.42 -5.87 12.64
C SER A 83 -5.71 -4.45 12.17
N ILE A 84 -6.94 -4.21 11.75
CA ILE A 84 -7.40 -2.91 11.27
C ILE A 84 -8.64 -2.50 12.05
N LYS A 85 -8.66 -1.24 12.50
CA LYS A 85 -9.81 -0.61 13.15
C LYS A 85 -10.43 0.42 12.21
N PHE A 86 -11.64 0.16 11.73
CA PHE A 86 -12.38 1.09 10.88
C PHE A 86 -13.02 2.18 11.75
N VAL A 87 -12.52 3.41 11.63
CA VAL A 87 -12.96 4.53 12.49
C VAL A 87 -14.03 5.42 11.85
N LYS A 88 -13.98 5.60 10.52
CA LYS A 88 -14.91 6.44 9.75
C LYS A 88 -15.04 5.91 8.32
N PRO A 89 -16.15 6.20 7.61
CA PRO A 89 -16.29 5.89 6.19
C PRO A 89 -15.23 6.58 5.33
N GLY A 90 -14.58 5.84 4.43
CA GLY A 90 -13.63 6.41 3.45
C GLY A 90 -14.35 6.82 2.17
N THR A 91 -14.67 8.11 2.02
CA THR A 91 -15.48 8.64 0.91
C THR A 91 -14.65 9.31 -0.19
N THR A 92 -13.32 9.26 -0.09
CA THR A 92 -12.35 9.84 -1.03
C THR A 92 -11.20 8.87 -1.23
N ASP A 93 -10.24 9.23 -2.08
CA ASP A 93 -8.92 8.61 -2.06
C ASP A 93 -8.35 8.69 -0.63
N ILE A 94 -7.68 7.62 -0.19
CA ILE A 94 -7.11 7.51 1.15
C ILE A 94 -5.60 7.36 1.02
N THR A 95 -4.86 8.16 1.78
CA THR A 95 -3.41 8.03 1.91
C THR A 95 -3.02 7.39 3.23
N THR A 96 -1.84 6.77 3.26
CA THR A 96 -1.16 6.35 4.49
C THR A 96 0.31 6.74 4.39
N SER A 97 0.90 7.09 5.52
CA SER A 97 2.30 7.48 5.66
C SER A 97 2.88 7.05 7.00
#